data_AF-U5BME8-F1
#
_entry.id   AF-U5BME8-F1
#
_cell.length_a   1.000
_cell.length_b   1.000
_cell.length_c   1.000
_cell.angle_alpha   90.00
_cell.angle_beta   90.00
_cell.angle_gamma   90.00
#
_symmetry.space_group_name_H-M   'P 1'
#
loop_
_entity.id
_entity.type
_entity.pdbx_description
1 polymer ?
#
loop_
_entity_poly.entity_id
_entity_poly.type
_entity_poly.pdbx_seq_one_letter_code
_entity_poly.pdbx_strand_id
1 'polypeptide(L)'
;MPEIQEVSVFSYLYLRSTNPKIMTKIQNIMKLGTLLSAGLFFGCNSSTMDSQNIGKTEVLPWHEGKKLAVSITYDDGTLNQFRKAIPIMNDLGMHGTIFINTGEIPGSQYPAKYIGRDILEIIAETSKRKTTEENLFERATAIRFVDLEGAVAYHDQAGALFERGRVEEACALIDKGYSEIRVKNIRQLKTPQIIDGEMIDWEEIRKYADQGHEFGVHTISHPRLAVLDEENLMYELMKCKEDIEANLGKAHTFSAECPFGTENERVMEYALKEFPALRNRMPESYLHEINRSGDFDPTYNEKAYTQWQRGPLSKTTLTDKKTWIDQSLQSVNNPWLVLVYHGIDGIGWEPQSSDSIKAYFEYIHDLDKDIWVGTFGEVTKYMREKMASKVTVTPGQDNIQVELTHDLGPLYDFPLTLKTYVSEDWEKTQVKQGNDVQELNVIKDENGSYIIYQAFLNTDKVLISNN
;
A
#
# COMPACT_ATOMS: atom_id res chain seq x y z
N MET A 1 -53.95 -4.07 24.87
CA MET A 1 -53.14 -3.12 24.07
C MET A 1 -52.71 -2.03 25.02
N PRO A 2 -51.43 -1.97 25.39
CA PRO A 2 -50.40 -1.36 24.54
C PRO A 2 -49.03 -2.10 24.48
N GLU A 3 -48.26 -1.70 23.47
CA GLU A 3 -46.79 -1.50 23.35
C GLU A 3 -45.78 -2.55 23.87
N ILE A 4 -45.02 -3.11 22.92
CA ILE A 4 -43.74 -3.80 23.14
C ILE A 4 -42.65 -2.86 22.62
N GLN A 5 -41.77 -2.42 23.52
CA GLN A 5 -40.60 -1.59 23.26
C GLN A 5 -39.33 -2.45 23.15
N GLU A 6 -38.45 -2.02 22.26
CA GLU A 6 -37.16 -2.60 21.87
C GLU A 6 -36.16 -2.76 23.03
N VAL A 7 -35.39 -3.85 23.00
CA VAL A 7 -34.23 -4.06 23.88
C VAL A 7 -32.96 -3.93 23.04
N SER A 8 -32.14 -2.92 23.35
CA SER A 8 -30.86 -2.66 22.69
C SER A 8 -29.72 -3.56 23.21
N VAL A 9 -28.78 -3.84 22.30
CA VAL A 9 -27.63 -4.74 22.42
C VAL A 9 -26.49 -4.07 23.21
N PHE A 10 -26.67 -3.84 24.52
CA PHE A 10 -25.61 -3.31 25.39
C PHE A 10 -25.25 -4.18 26.59
N SER A 11 -25.81 -5.39 26.69
CA SER A 11 -25.67 -6.23 27.89
C SER A 11 -24.69 -7.41 27.76
N TYR A 12 -23.87 -7.49 26.70
CA TYR A 12 -23.06 -8.70 26.45
C TYR A 12 -21.54 -8.59 26.69
N LEU A 13 -21.01 -7.43 27.09
CA LEU A 13 -19.55 -7.26 27.31
C LEU A 13 -19.14 -6.91 28.74
N TYR A 14 -19.99 -7.20 29.73
CA TYR A 14 -19.68 -6.90 31.15
C TYR A 14 -18.89 -7.99 31.89
N LEU A 15 -18.48 -9.09 31.23
CA LEU A 15 -17.82 -10.22 31.91
C LEU A 15 -16.67 -10.79 31.08
N ARG A 16 -15.49 -10.13 31.16
CA ARG A 16 -14.15 -10.76 31.28
C ARG A 16 -13.05 -9.71 31.14
N SER A 17 -12.68 -9.09 32.27
CA SER A 17 -11.38 -8.44 32.43
C SER A 17 -10.94 -8.59 33.88
N THR A 18 -9.78 -9.22 34.09
CA THR A 18 -9.20 -9.52 35.42
C THR A 18 -8.12 -8.50 35.81
N ASN A 19 -8.16 -7.27 35.30
CA ASN A 19 -7.16 -6.26 35.62
C ASN A 19 -7.65 -5.26 36.70
N PRO A 20 -7.22 -5.40 37.96
CA PRO A 20 -7.70 -4.58 39.08
C PRO A 20 -7.24 -3.11 39.06
N LYS A 21 -6.36 -2.70 38.12
CA LYS A 21 -5.91 -1.30 37.99
C LYS A 21 -6.82 -0.41 37.12
N ILE A 22 -7.79 -1.00 36.41
CA ILE A 22 -8.72 -0.26 35.54
C ILE A 22 -9.99 0.18 36.31
N MET A 23 -10.40 -0.57 37.35
CA MET A 23 -11.61 -0.28 38.12
C MET A 23 -11.51 0.99 38.99
N THR A 24 -10.32 1.43 39.39
CA THR A 24 -10.16 2.57 40.33
C THR A 24 -10.15 3.94 39.64
N LYS A 25 -10.03 3.99 38.30
CA LYS A 25 -9.99 5.25 37.54
C LYS A 25 -11.37 5.71 37.02
N ILE A 26 -12.34 4.79 36.92
CA ILE A 26 -13.70 5.06 36.40
C ILE A 26 -14.63 5.66 37.49
N GLN A 27 -14.33 5.47 38.78
CA GLN A 27 -15.15 6.00 39.87
C GLN A 27 -14.89 7.49 40.22
N ASN A 28 -13.81 8.09 39.74
CA ASN A 28 -13.41 9.47 40.09
C ASN A 28 -13.79 10.56 39.07
N ILE A 29 -14.46 10.21 37.96
CA ILE A 29 -14.85 11.19 36.92
C ILE A 29 -16.34 11.59 37.01
N MET A 30 -17.15 10.93 37.85
CA MET A 30 -18.61 11.21 37.96
C MET A 30 -19.05 12.02 39.20
N LYS A 31 -18.16 12.79 39.85
CA LYS A 31 -18.55 13.68 40.95
C LYS A 31 -17.77 14.99 40.94
N LEU A 32 -18.10 15.89 40.02
CA LEU A 32 -17.92 17.33 40.24
C LEU A 32 -18.81 18.12 39.28
N GLY A 33 -19.79 18.85 39.82
CA GLY A 33 -20.53 19.85 39.05
C GLY A 33 -22.00 19.96 39.41
N THR A 34 -22.32 20.50 40.59
CA THR A 34 -23.62 21.14 40.80
C THR A 34 -23.46 22.42 41.61
N LEU A 35 -24.17 23.45 41.15
CA LEU A 35 -24.48 24.75 41.77
C LEU A 35 -23.49 25.92 41.58
N LEU A 36 -23.88 26.87 40.72
CA LEU A 36 -24.29 28.21 41.16
C LEU A 36 -25.03 28.96 40.03
N SER A 37 -26.16 29.58 40.41
CA SER A 37 -27.04 30.41 39.60
C SER A 37 -26.69 31.90 39.75
N ALA A 38 -26.67 32.66 38.65
CA ALA A 38 -27.04 34.08 38.60
C ALA A 38 -27.09 34.54 37.13
N GLY A 39 -28.19 35.20 36.76
CA GLY A 39 -28.45 35.65 35.39
C GLY A 39 -27.56 36.82 34.94
N LEU A 40 -27.36 36.89 33.62
CA LEU A 40 -26.92 38.09 32.92
C LEU A 40 -27.51 38.09 31.49
N PHE A 41 -28.27 39.16 31.27
CA PHE A 41 -28.75 39.81 30.06
C PHE A 41 -28.42 39.25 28.66
N PHE A 42 -29.48 39.26 27.85
CA PHE A 42 -29.47 39.25 26.38
C PHE A 42 -28.32 40.05 25.78
N GLY A 43 -27.52 39.38 24.96
CA GLY A 43 -26.64 39.95 23.97
C GLY A 43 -26.46 38.92 22.86
N CYS A 44 -27.37 38.93 21.88
CA CYS A 44 -27.18 38.21 20.62
C CYS A 44 -25.97 38.83 19.92
N ASN A 45 -24.81 38.21 20.07
CA ASN A 45 -23.62 38.44 19.22
C ASN A 45 -23.24 37.08 18.63
N SER A 46 -24.09 36.55 17.76
CA SER A 46 -23.80 35.34 16.98
C SER A 46 -22.96 35.64 15.73
N SER A 47 -22.46 36.86 15.54
CA SER A 47 -21.85 37.29 14.27
C SER A 47 -20.32 37.48 14.31
N THR A 48 -19.62 37.03 15.35
CA THR A 48 -18.18 37.36 15.51
C THR A 48 -17.21 36.20 15.44
N MET A 49 -17.66 34.94 15.50
CA MET A 49 -16.81 33.77 15.23
C MET A 49 -16.82 33.34 13.75
N ASP A 50 -17.91 33.59 13.01
CA ASP A 50 -18.10 33.08 11.65
C ASP A 50 -17.24 33.72 10.57
N SER A 51 -16.94 35.03 10.66
CA SER A 51 -16.12 35.69 9.63
C SER A 51 -14.64 35.30 9.69
N GLN A 52 -14.18 34.67 10.78
CA GLN A 52 -12.78 34.32 10.96
C GLN A 52 -12.36 33.08 10.18
N ASN A 53 -13.31 32.19 9.84
CA ASN A 53 -13.00 30.92 9.17
C ASN A 53 -13.21 30.97 7.66
N ILE A 54 -13.90 31.96 7.09
CA ILE A 54 -14.13 32.05 5.64
C ILE A 54 -12.80 32.00 4.88
N GLY A 55 -12.69 31.10 3.90
CA GLY A 55 -11.47 30.85 3.13
C GLY A 55 -10.48 29.91 3.82
N LYS A 56 -10.60 29.65 5.12
CA LYS A 56 -9.75 28.64 5.79
C LYS A 56 -9.91 27.31 5.06
N THR A 57 -8.79 26.81 4.56
CA THR A 57 -8.74 25.64 3.70
C THR A 57 -7.73 24.65 4.27
N GLU A 58 -8.14 23.40 4.39
CA GLU A 58 -7.28 22.30 4.81
C GLU A 58 -7.35 21.15 3.80
N VAL A 59 -6.24 20.42 3.66
CA VAL A 59 -6.23 19.15 2.91
C VAL A 59 -6.58 18.02 3.87
N LEU A 60 -7.62 17.26 3.54
CA LEU A 60 -8.09 16.14 4.36
C LEU A 60 -7.10 14.96 4.32
N PRO A 61 -7.06 14.12 5.38
CA PRO A 61 -6.08 13.03 5.46
C PRO A 61 -6.17 11.99 4.34
N TRP A 62 -7.37 11.74 3.82
CA TRP A 62 -7.63 10.77 2.77
C TRP A 62 -8.61 11.32 1.73
N HIS A 63 -8.53 10.74 0.53
CA HIS A 63 -9.40 11.05 -0.59
C HIS A 63 -10.88 10.99 -0.18
N GLU A 64 -11.70 11.93 -0.65
CA GLU A 64 -13.13 12.09 -0.33
C GLU A 64 -13.43 12.30 1.17
N GLY A 65 -12.41 12.58 2.00
CA GLY A 65 -12.59 12.72 3.45
C GLY A 65 -12.88 11.39 4.14
N LYS A 66 -12.51 10.25 3.54
CA LYS A 66 -12.63 8.92 4.16
C LYS A 66 -11.78 8.82 5.43
N LYS A 67 -12.12 7.86 6.28
CA LYS A 67 -11.42 7.61 7.55
C LYS A 67 -10.25 6.65 7.40
N LEU A 68 -10.33 5.75 6.42
CA LEU A 68 -9.38 4.67 6.18
C LEU A 68 -9.05 4.57 4.69
N ALA A 69 -7.77 4.48 4.35
CA ALA A 69 -7.35 4.00 3.04
C ALA A 69 -7.12 2.48 3.07
N VAL A 70 -7.55 1.77 2.05
CA VAL A 70 -7.26 0.34 1.84
C VAL A 70 -6.63 0.16 0.47
N SER A 71 -5.48 -0.51 0.41
CA SER A 71 -4.90 -0.96 -0.85
C SER A 71 -4.92 -2.47 -0.92
N ILE A 72 -5.60 -2.99 -1.94
CA ILE A 72 -5.63 -4.42 -2.24
C ILE A 72 -4.46 -4.72 -3.18
N THR A 73 -3.47 -5.46 -2.68
CA THR A 73 -2.25 -5.77 -3.44
C THR A 73 -2.08 -7.27 -3.64
N TYR A 74 -1.52 -7.64 -4.79
CA TYR A 74 -1.20 -9.01 -5.18
C TYR A 74 0.26 -9.11 -5.60
N ASP A 75 0.93 -10.18 -5.21
CA ASP A 75 2.31 -10.47 -5.61
C ASP A 75 2.34 -11.56 -6.67
N ASP A 76 3.48 -11.71 -7.36
CA ASP A 76 3.79 -12.73 -8.37
C ASP A 76 3.10 -12.54 -9.74
N GLY A 77 1.86 -12.06 -9.80
CA GLY A 77 1.10 -11.99 -11.05
C GLY A 77 0.60 -13.35 -11.53
N THR A 78 0.11 -14.20 -10.63
CA THR A 78 -0.43 -15.52 -11.00
C THR A 78 -1.75 -15.41 -11.77
N LEU A 79 -2.03 -16.38 -12.65
CA LEU A 79 -3.17 -16.37 -13.57
C LEU A 79 -4.53 -16.05 -12.92
N ASN A 80 -4.83 -16.62 -11.76
CA ASN A 80 -6.13 -16.42 -11.11
C ASN A 80 -6.28 -15.04 -10.45
N GLN A 81 -5.20 -14.28 -10.24
CA GLN A 81 -5.32 -12.87 -9.85
C GLN A 81 -6.02 -12.10 -10.97
N PHE A 82 -5.67 -12.38 -12.23
CA PHE A 82 -6.30 -11.77 -13.39
C PHE A 82 -7.68 -12.36 -13.70
N ARG A 83 -7.81 -13.69 -13.68
CA ARG A 83 -9.05 -14.37 -14.10
C ARG A 83 -10.17 -14.37 -13.07
N LYS A 84 -9.85 -14.13 -11.80
CA LYS A 84 -10.81 -14.19 -10.69
C LYS A 84 -10.80 -12.91 -9.87
N ALA A 85 -9.64 -12.53 -9.33
CA ALA A 85 -9.58 -11.45 -8.36
C ALA A 85 -9.89 -10.07 -8.98
N ILE A 86 -9.29 -9.73 -10.13
CA ILE A 86 -9.58 -8.48 -10.84
C ILE A 86 -11.07 -8.35 -11.21
N PRO A 87 -11.72 -9.35 -11.86
CA PRO A 87 -13.15 -9.31 -12.13
C PRO A 87 -14.01 -9.05 -10.88
N ILE A 88 -13.68 -9.68 -9.74
CA ILE A 88 -14.39 -9.45 -8.48
C ILE A 88 -14.22 -8.00 -8.00
N MET A 89 -13.02 -7.43 -8.10
CA MET A 89 -12.77 -6.03 -7.76
C MET A 89 -13.55 -5.08 -8.68
N ASN A 90 -13.54 -5.32 -9.98
CA ASN A 90 -14.29 -4.55 -10.98
C ASN A 90 -15.79 -4.54 -10.71
N ASP A 91 -16.37 -5.70 -10.39
CA ASP A 91 -17.81 -5.82 -10.06
C ASP A 91 -18.21 -4.95 -8.85
N LEU A 92 -17.24 -4.60 -7.99
CA LEU A 92 -17.42 -3.78 -6.79
C LEU A 92 -16.91 -2.34 -6.96
N GLY A 93 -16.44 -1.97 -8.15
CA GLY A 93 -15.86 -0.65 -8.43
C GLY A 93 -14.55 -0.40 -7.69
N MET A 94 -13.78 -1.45 -7.40
CA MET A 94 -12.50 -1.38 -6.69
C MET A 94 -11.34 -1.55 -7.66
N HIS A 95 -10.25 -0.82 -7.40
CA HIS A 95 -8.97 -1.02 -8.07
C HIS A 95 -7.94 -1.55 -7.09
N GLY A 96 -6.94 -2.25 -7.62
CA GLY A 96 -5.89 -2.90 -6.85
C GLY A 96 -4.56 -2.84 -7.56
N THR A 97 -3.50 -3.19 -6.85
CA THR A 97 -2.11 -3.21 -7.35
C THR A 97 -1.63 -4.64 -7.51
N ILE A 98 -1.14 -5.01 -8.68
CA ILE A 98 -0.55 -6.32 -8.94
C ILE A 98 0.93 -6.11 -9.20
N PHE A 99 1.78 -6.53 -8.27
CA PHE A 99 3.23 -6.57 -8.45
C PHE A 99 3.57 -7.80 -9.30
N ILE A 100 4.00 -7.59 -10.55
CA ILE A 100 4.17 -8.66 -11.53
C ILE A 100 5.64 -9.02 -11.77
N ASN A 101 5.88 -10.33 -11.95
CA ASN A 101 7.13 -10.84 -12.50
C ASN A 101 7.06 -10.86 -14.03
N THR A 102 8.01 -10.19 -14.69
CA THR A 102 7.92 -9.98 -16.15
C THR A 102 8.56 -11.07 -16.98
N GLY A 103 9.57 -11.77 -16.46
CA GLY A 103 10.47 -12.61 -17.28
C GLY A 103 9.82 -13.78 -18.00
N GLU A 104 8.64 -14.20 -17.53
CA GLU A 104 7.89 -15.32 -18.10
C GLU A 104 6.58 -14.87 -18.78
N ILE A 105 6.24 -13.58 -18.73
CA ILE A 105 5.08 -13.03 -19.44
C ILE A 105 5.30 -13.20 -20.95
N PRO A 106 4.37 -13.84 -21.68
CA PRO A 106 4.45 -13.91 -23.14
C PRO A 106 4.60 -12.52 -23.77
N GLY A 107 5.68 -12.33 -24.52
CA GLY A 107 6.04 -11.04 -25.14
C GLY A 107 6.99 -10.17 -24.32
N SER A 108 7.44 -10.62 -23.13
CA SER A 108 8.51 -9.95 -22.38
C SER A 108 9.80 -9.84 -23.20
N GLN A 109 10.45 -8.69 -23.11
CA GLN A 109 11.73 -8.45 -23.79
C GLN A 109 12.93 -8.95 -22.99
N TYR A 110 12.76 -9.18 -21.69
CA TYR A 110 13.85 -9.39 -20.75
C TYR A 110 13.66 -10.68 -19.95
N PRO A 111 14.21 -11.80 -20.43
CA PRO A 111 14.19 -13.03 -19.65
C PRO A 111 15.12 -12.93 -18.45
N ALA A 112 14.90 -13.82 -17.47
CA ALA A 112 15.85 -14.01 -16.37
C ALA A 112 17.23 -14.37 -16.93
N LYS A 113 18.27 -13.70 -16.45
CA LYS A 113 19.62 -13.82 -16.98
C LYS A 113 20.64 -13.71 -15.86
N TYR A 114 21.68 -14.54 -15.96
CA TYR A 114 22.89 -14.37 -15.16
C TYR A 114 23.89 -13.47 -15.89
N ILE A 115 24.46 -12.52 -15.17
CA ILE A 115 25.51 -11.63 -15.66
C ILE A 115 26.75 -11.82 -14.78
N GLY A 116 27.86 -12.29 -15.36
CA GLY A 116 29.06 -12.59 -14.58
C GLY A 116 30.01 -13.53 -15.32
N ARG A 117 30.88 -14.20 -14.56
CA ARG A 117 31.81 -15.20 -15.09
C ARG A 117 31.07 -16.41 -15.66
N ASP A 118 31.77 -17.26 -16.40
CA ASP A 118 31.18 -18.51 -16.86
C ASP A 118 30.78 -19.40 -15.66
N ILE A 119 29.53 -19.85 -15.63
CA ILE A 119 28.99 -20.65 -14.50
C ILE A 119 29.76 -21.98 -14.36
N LEU A 120 30.24 -22.58 -15.46
CA LEU A 120 31.03 -23.81 -15.41
C LEU A 120 32.41 -23.57 -14.78
N GLU A 121 32.99 -22.38 -14.96
CA GLU A 121 34.21 -21.97 -14.25
C GLU A 121 33.94 -21.83 -12.75
N ILE A 122 32.83 -21.21 -12.35
CA ILE A 122 32.41 -21.10 -10.94
C ILE A 122 32.25 -22.50 -10.33
N ILE A 123 31.55 -23.41 -11.01
CA ILE A 123 31.38 -24.81 -10.58
C ILE A 123 32.75 -25.49 -10.43
N ALA A 124 33.69 -25.29 -11.35
CA ALA A 124 35.03 -25.88 -11.25
C ALA A 124 35.81 -25.30 -10.05
N GLU A 125 35.76 -23.99 -9.83
CA GLU A 125 36.42 -23.29 -8.72
C GLU A 125 35.94 -23.77 -7.36
N THR A 126 34.63 -24.02 -7.21
CA THR A 126 34.02 -24.46 -5.94
C THR A 126 34.56 -25.80 -5.42
N SER A 127 35.28 -26.58 -6.25
CA SER A 127 36.01 -27.79 -5.79
C SER A 127 37.30 -27.49 -5.02
N LYS A 128 37.85 -26.29 -5.17
CA LYS A 128 39.14 -25.87 -4.61
C LYS A 128 38.99 -24.75 -3.57
N ARG A 129 37.97 -23.91 -3.73
CA ARG A 129 37.72 -22.74 -2.86
C ARG A 129 36.30 -22.78 -2.31
N LYS A 130 36.18 -22.74 -0.99
CA LYS A 130 34.89 -22.62 -0.28
C LYS A 130 34.20 -21.30 -0.57
N THR A 131 32.89 -21.28 -0.38
CA THR A 131 32.11 -20.06 -0.42
C THR A 131 32.40 -19.25 0.83
N THR A 132 32.67 -17.97 0.65
CA THR A 132 32.93 -16.97 1.70
C THR A 132 32.05 -15.76 1.41
N GLU A 133 31.94 -14.82 2.34
CA GLU A 133 31.17 -13.59 2.12
C GLU A 133 31.61 -12.84 0.84
N GLU A 134 32.91 -12.80 0.56
CA GLU A 134 33.49 -12.19 -0.64
C GLU A 134 32.95 -12.74 -1.98
N ASN A 135 32.54 -14.00 -2.02
CA ASN A 135 32.09 -14.66 -3.25
C ASN A 135 30.67 -15.25 -3.15
N LEU A 136 30.00 -15.02 -2.02
CA LEU A 136 28.66 -15.52 -1.75
C LEU A 136 27.69 -15.04 -2.82
N PHE A 137 27.71 -13.75 -3.14
CA PHE A 137 26.71 -13.15 -4.04
C PHE A 137 26.83 -13.67 -5.47
N GLU A 138 28.05 -13.78 -6.02
CA GLU A 138 28.27 -14.38 -7.33
C GLU A 138 27.74 -15.83 -7.36
N ARG A 139 28.12 -16.62 -6.35
CA ARG A 139 27.78 -18.05 -6.28
C ARG A 139 26.31 -18.29 -6.03
N ALA A 140 25.68 -17.52 -5.15
CA ALA A 140 24.25 -17.57 -4.85
C ALA A 140 23.41 -17.07 -6.03
N THR A 141 23.92 -16.17 -6.86
CA THR A 141 23.27 -15.77 -8.11
C THR A 141 23.38 -16.88 -9.16
N ALA A 142 24.60 -17.34 -9.44
CA ALA A 142 24.88 -18.30 -10.50
C ALA A 142 24.19 -19.66 -10.30
N ILE A 143 24.04 -20.12 -9.05
CA ILE A 143 23.45 -21.44 -8.76
C ILE A 143 22.02 -21.55 -9.28
N ARG A 144 21.27 -20.44 -9.34
CA ARG A 144 19.87 -20.39 -9.86
C ARG A 144 19.75 -20.85 -11.32
N PHE A 145 20.85 -20.72 -12.07
CA PHE A 145 20.87 -20.94 -13.51
C PHE A 145 21.43 -22.32 -13.91
N VAL A 146 21.64 -23.21 -12.94
CA VAL A 146 22.10 -24.57 -13.17
C VAL A 146 20.90 -25.51 -13.22
N ASP A 147 20.92 -26.48 -14.13
CA ASP A 147 19.86 -27.50 -14.27
C ASP A 147 19.95 -28.57 -13.17
N LEU A 148 19.84 -28.12 -11.91
CA LEU A 148 19.73 -28.93 -10.71
C LEU A 148 18.32 -28.74 -10.15
N GLU A 149 17.63 -29.85 -9.89
CA GLU A 149 16.40 -29.84 -9.12
C GLU A 149 16.62 -29.19 -7.74
N GLY A 150 15.88 -28.12 -7.43
CA GLY A 150 16.06 -27.35 -6.21
C GLY A 150 17.19 -26.31 -6.24
N ALA A 151 17.80 -26.03 -7.41
CA ALA A 151 18.80 -24.96 -7.58
C ALA A 151 18.35 -23.61 -7.02
N VAL A 152 17.14 -23.17 -7.37
CA VAL A 152 16.54 -21.91 -6.89
C VAL A 152 16.35 -21.94 -5.37
N ALA A 153 15.99 -23.10 -4.80
CA ALA A 153 15.82 -23.23 -3.35
C ALA A 153 17.13 -23.02 -2.57
N TYR A 154 18.29 -23.42 -3.13
CA TYR A 154 19.59 -23.11 -2.51
C TYR A 154 19.83 -21.59 -2.44
N HIS A 155 19.49 -20.85 -3.49
CA HIS A 155 19.55 -19.39 -3.51
C HIS A 155 18.60 -18.77 -2.48
N ASP A 156 17.31 -19.14 -2.51
CA ASP A 156 16.30 -18.55 -1.62
C ASP A 156 16.59 -18.83 -0.15
N GLN A 157 17.02 -20.04 0.18
CA GLN A 157 17.34 -20.38 1.57
C GLN A 157 18.63 -19.68 2.03
N ALA A 158 19.64 -19.55 1.17
CA ALA A 158 20.86 -18.81 1.48
C ALA A 158 20.55 -17.32 1.69
N GLY A 159 19.70 -16.72 0.87
CA GLY A 159 19.23 -15.35 1.06
C GLY A 159 18.49 -15.17 2.38
N ALA A 160 17.58 -16.07 2.72
CA ALA A 160 16.86 -16.00 4.00
C ALA A 160 17.79 -16.13 5.21
N LEU A 161 18.85 -16.94 5.12
CA LEU A 161 19.89 -17.04 6.15
C LEU A 161 20.70 -15.75 6.25
N PHE A 162 21.12 -15.21 5.11
CA PHE A 162 21.90 -13.97 5.03
C PHE A 162 21.15 -12.79 5.65
N GLU A 163 19.87 -12.62 5.34
CA GLU A 163 19.01 -11.56 5.90
C GLU A 163 18.84 -11.65 7.42
N ARG A 164 19.02 -12.84 8.01
CA ARG A 164 18.99 -13.06 9.46
C ARG A 164 20.38 -12.94 10.11
N GLY A 165 21.38 -12.47 9.37
CA GLY A 165 22.77 -12.36 9.82
C GLY A 165 23.52 -13.69 9.93
N ARG A 166 22.98 -14.79 9.38
CA ARG A 166 23.57 -16.13 9.44
C ARG A 166 24.45 -16.41 8.21
N VAL A 167 25.43 -15.54 7.98
CA VAL A 167 26.25 -15.50 6.75
C VAL A 167 27.03 -16.80 6.55
N GLU A 168 27.65 -17.35 7.59
CA GLU A 168 28.41 -18.61 7.50
C GLU A 168 27.52 -19.79 7.06
N GLU A 169 26.28 -19.83 7.53
CA GLU A 169 25.32 -20.88 7.16
C GLU A 169 24.81 -20.70 5.72
N ALA A 170 24.62 -19.45 5.28
CA ALA A 170 24.33 -19.15 3.87
C ALA A 170 25.45 -19.63 2.96
N CYS A 171 26.71 -19.33 3.28
CA CYS A 171 27.89 -19.81 2.55
C CYS A 171 27.97 -21.34 2.52
N ALA A 172 27.77 -22.00 3.67
CA ALA A 172 27.78 -23.46 3.75
C ALA A 172 26.66 -24.12 2.92
N LEU A 173 25.48 -23.48 2.87
CA LEU A 173 24.36 -23.97 2.07
C LEU A 173 24.65 -23.85 0.56
N ILE A 174 25.25 -22.75 0.12
CA ILE A 174 25.70 -22.60 -1.26
C ILE A 174 26.79 -23.62 -1.61
N ASP A 175 27.76 -23.84 -0.73
CA ASP A 175 28.78 -24.89 -0.91
C ASP A 175 28.16 -26.29 -1.04
N LYS A 176 27.10 -26.58 -0.27
CA LYS A 176 26.33 -27.83 -0.39
C LYS A 176 25.70 -27.95 -1.78
N GLY A 177 25.05 -26.90 -2.28
CA GLY A 177 24.46 -26.89 -3.62
C GLY A 177 25.49 -27.13 -4.71
N TYR A 178 26.63 -26.41 -4.69
CA TYR A 178 27.72 -26.66 -5.64
C TYR A 178 28.35 -28.05 -5.49
N SER A 179 28.43 -28.60 -4.28
CA SER A 179 28.88 -29.97 -4.07
C SER A 179 27.96 -30.97 -4.78
N GLU A 180 26.65 -30.78 -4.67
CA GLU A 180 25.66 -31.62 -5.34
C GLU A 180 25.78 -31.52 -6.87
N ILE A 181 25.91 -30.30 -7.41
CA ILE A 181 26.16 -30.05 -8.85
C ILE A 181 27.37 -30.84 -9.34
N ARG A 182 28.49 -30.81 -8.60
CA ARG A 182 29.72 -31.52 -8.96
C ARG A 182 29.56 -33.04 -8.86
N VAL A 183 28.93 -33.54 -7.80
CA VAL A 183 28.70 -35.00 -7.61
C VAL A 183 27.80 -35.55 -8.70
N LYS A 184 26.76 -34.82 -9.10
CA LYS A 184 25.85 -35.18 -10.20
C LYS A 184 26.43 -34.87 -11.59
N ASN A 185 27.62 -34.26 -11.66
CA ASN A 185 28.28 -33.79 -12.89
C ASN A 185 27.35 -32.95 -13.79
N ILE A 186 26.57 -32.05 -13.19
CA ILE A 186 25.65 -31.18 -13.93
C ILE A 186 26.47 -30.10 -14.66
N ARG A 187 26.24 -30.00 -15.97
CA ARG A 187 26.86 -29.01 -16.87
C ARG A 187 25.83 -28.20 -17.65
N GLN A 188 24.58 -28.64 -17.62
CA GLN A 188 23.50 -27.95 -18.31
C GLN A 188 23.07 -26.74 -17.48
N LEU A 189 22.86 -25.63 -18.18
CA LEU A 189 22.28 -24.41 -17.62
C LEU A 189 20.79 -24.38 -17.95
N LYS A 190 20.01 -23.84 -17.02
CA LYS A 190 18.56 -23.70 -17.15
C LYS A 190 18.15 -22.37 -16.53
N THR A 191 17.33 -21.60 -17.25
CA THR A 191 16.74 -20.37 -16.72
C THR A 191 15.78 -20.74 -15.57
N PRO A 192 15.81 -20.04 -14.42
CA PRO A 192 14.90 -20.33 -13.32
C PRO A 192 13.45 -20.17 -13.80
N GLN A 193 12.61 -21.14 -13.45
CA GLN A 193 11.17 -21.06 -13.65
C GLN A 193 10.50 -20.58 -12.35
N ILE A 194 9.61 -19.61 -12.44
CA ILE A 194 9.06 -18.85 -11.30
C ILE A 194 7.59 -19.18 -11.07
N ILE A 195 6.79 -19.11 -12.13
CA ILE A 195 5.36 -19.38 -12.04
C ILE A 195 5.08 -20.75 -12.64
N ASP A 196 4.42 -21.58 -11.85
CA ASP A 196 3.89 -22.85 -12.33
C ASP A 196 2.58 -22.59 -13.09
N GLY A 197 2.53 -23.02 -14.35
CA GLY A 197 1.32 -23.02 -15.16
C GLY A 197 1.30 -21.98 -16.29
N GLU A 198 0.09 -21.70 -16.77
CA GLU A 198 -0.14 -20.72 -17.83
C GLU A 198 -0.01 -19.29 -17.28
N MET A 199 0.63 -18.42 -18.07
CA MET A 199 0.75 -17.00 -17.78
C MET A 199 -0.13 -16.17 -18.70
N ILE A 200 -0.62 -15.07 -18.16
CA ILE A 200 -1.31 -14.05 -18.93
C ILE A 200 -0.31 -13.27 -19.79
N ASP A 201 -0.72 -12.82 -20.98
CA ASP A 201 0.13 -12.02 -21.86
C ASP A 201 -0.04 -10.51 -21.65
N TRP A 202 0.85 -9.73 -22.28
CA TRP A 202 0.80 -8.27 -22.22
C TRP A 202 -0.45 -7.64 -22.85
N GLU A 203 -1.10 -8.28 -23.83
CA GLU A 203 -2.33 -7.75 -24.42
C GLU A 203 -3.45 -7.77 -23.39
N GLU A 204 -3.56 -8.84 -22.62
CA GLU A 204 -4.58 -8.95 -21.59
C GLU A 204 -4.25 -8.13 -20.35
N ILE A 205 -2.99 -8.02 -19.93
CA ILE A 205 -2.58 -7.13 -18.84
C ILE A 205 -2.96 -5.67 -19.17
N ARG A 206 -2.72 -5.22 -20.41
CA ARG A 206 -3.14 -3.87 -20.86
C ARG A 206 -4.64 -3.64 -20.67
N LYS A 207 -5.48 -4.63 -21.00
CA LYS A 207 -6.94 -4.51 -20.82
C LYS A 207 -7.33 -4.27 -19.36
N TYR A 208 -6.62 -4.87 -18.42
CA TYR A 208 -6.85 -4.65 -16.99
C TYR A 208 -6.25 -3.34 -16.49
N ALA A 209 -5.13 -2.89 -17.06
CA ALA A 209 -4.55 -1.58 -16.76
C ALA A 209 -5.50 -0.45 -17.20
N ASP A 210 -6.10 -0.58 -18.38
CA ASP A 210 -7.11 0.34 -18.91
C ASP A 210 -8.39 0.41 -18.04
N GLN A 211 -8.59 -0.55 -17.13
CA GLN A 211 -9.69 -0.57 -16.15
C GLN A 211 -9.33 0.14 -14.85
N GLY A 212 -8.11 0.68 -14.70
CA GLY A 212 -7.68 1.44 -13.52
C GLY A 212 -6.81 0.67 -12.53
N HIS A 213 -6.47 -0.59 -12.81
CA HIS A 213 -5.55 -1.36 -11.96
C HIS A 213 -4.10 -0.91 -12.11
N GLU A 214 -3.36 -0.88 -11.00
CA GLU A 214 -1.92 -0.64 -11.01
C GLU A 214 -1.17 -1.95 -11.21
N PHE A 215 -0.18 -1.96 -12.11
CA PHE A 215 0.83 -3.01 -12.22
C PHE A 215 2.18 -2.47 -11.75
N GLY A 216 2.72 -3.04 -10.68
CA GLY A 216 3.99 -2.63 -10.08
C GLY A 216 5.12 -3.62 -10.37
N VAL A 217 6.36 -3.21 -10.10
CA VAL A 217 7.54 -4.06 -10.31
C VAL A 217 7.65 -5.12 -9.22
N HIS A 218 7.82 -6.38 -9.62
CA HIS A 218 8.15 -7.47 -8.70
C HIS A 218 9.43 -8.24 -9.07
N THR A 219 10.35 -7.61 -9.81
CA THR A 219 11.54 -8.21 -10.47
C THR A 219 11.20 -9.07 -11.70
N ILE A 220 12.22 -9.53 -12.42
CA ILE A 220 12.02 -10.40 -13.60
C ILE A 220 11.66 -11.81 -13.15
N SER A 221 12.39 -12.32 -12.14
CA SER A 221 12.38 -13.74 -11.82
C SER A 221 12.29 -14.07 -10.33
N HIS A 222 11.69 -13.19 -9.53
CA HIS A 222 11.46 -13.38 -8.09
C HIS A 222 12.69 -13.90 -7.27
N PRO A 223 13.93 -13.40 -7.46
CA PRO A 223 15.05 -13.83 -6.61
C PRO A 223 15.02 -13.18 -5.23
N ARG A 224 15.71 -13.79 -4.26
CA ARG A 224 16.16 -13.07 -3.06
C ARG A 224 17.28 -12.09 -3.40
N LEU A 225 16.90 -10.82 -3.55
CA LEU A 225 17.80 -9.73 -3.91
C LEU A 225 18.99 -9.56 -2.94
N ALA A 226 18.80 -9.85 -1.64
CA ALA A 226 19.82 -9.67 -0.61
C ALA A 226 21.14 -10.44 -0.88
N VAL A 227 21.09 -11.54 -1.63
CA VAL A 227 22.26 -12.36 -1.99
C VAL A 227 22.56 -12.37 -3.49
N LEU A 228 21.94 -11.47 -4.26
CA LEU A 228 22.38 -11.21 -5.62
C LEU A 228 23.61 -10.30 -5.61
N ASP A 229 24.53 -10.50 -6.56
CA ASP A 229 25.52 -9.46 -6.85
C ASP A 229 24.83 -8.21 -7.42
N GLU A 230 25.55 -7.09 -7.46
CA GLU A 230 24.96 -5.79 -7.79
C GLU A 230 24.43 -5.71 -9.23
N GLU A 231 25.16 -6.27 -10.20
CA GLU A 231 24.76 -6.21 -11.61
C GLU A 231 23.49 -7.03 -11.85
N ASN A 232 23.38 -8.21 -11.25
CA ASN A 232 22.18 -9.04 -11.35
C ASN A 232 21.01 -8.45 -10.55
N LEU A 233 21.25 -7.86 -9.37
CA LEU A 233 20.22 -7.15 -8.60
C LEU A 233 19.62 -6.02 -9.42
N MET A 234 20.46 -5.18 -10.02
CA MET A 234 20.00 -4.05 -10.84
C MET A 234 19.33 -4.52 -12.12
N TYR A 235 19.81 -5.59 -12.75
CA TYR A 235 19.14 -6.17 -13.92
C TYR A 235 17.72 -6.61 -13.58
N GLU A 236 17.53 -7.35 -12.49
CA GLU A 236 16.22 -7.83 -12.01
C GLU A 236 15.22 -6.70 -11.75
N LEU A 237 15.66 -5.61 -11.11
CA LEU A 237 14.80 -4.46 -10.82
C LEU A 237 14.50 -3.64 -12.09
N MET A 238 15.55 -3.25 -12.80
CA MET A 238 15.43 -2.24 -13.85
C MET A 238 14.85 -2.80 -15.14
N LYS A 239 15.18 -4.04 -15.52
CA LYS A 239 14.58 -4.62 -16.73
C LYS A 239 13.13 -5.01 -16.54
N CYS A 240 12.72 -5.37 -15.33
CA CYS A 240 11.30 -5.50 -15.01
C CYS A 240 10.57 -4.15 -15.14
N LYS A 241 11.13 -3.08 -14.57
CA LYS A 241 10.60 -1.71 -14.72
C LYS A 241 10.50 -1.28 -16.19
N GLU A 242 11.54 -1.51 -16.98
CA GLU A 242 11.56 -1.16 -18.41
C GLU A 242 10.52 -1.94 -19.23
N ASP A 243 10.29 -3.22 -18.93
CA ASP A 243 9.27 -4.03 -19.62
C ASP A 243 7.85 -3.55 -19.30
N ILE A 244 7.60 -3.20 -18.04
CA ILE A 244 6.34 -2.59 -17.60
C ILE A 244 6.14 -1.22 -18.27
N GLU A 245 7.16 -0.36 -18.28
CA GLU A 245 7.07 0.94 -18.93
C GLU A 245 6.76 0.81 -20.42
N ALA A 246 7.42 -0.14 -21.11
CA ALA A 246 7.22 -0.36 -22.54
C ALA A 246 5.80 -0.85 -22.89
N ASN A 247 5.17 -1.61 -21.99
CA ASN A 247 3.87 -2.22 -22.25
C ASN A 247 2.68 -1.43 -21.69
N LEU A 248 2.86 -0.74 -20.57
CA LEU A 248 1.79 -0.08 -19.80
C LEU A 248 2.03 1.42 -19.59
N GLY A 249 3.26 1.91 -19.83
CA GLY A 249 3.63 3.32 -19.68
C GLY A 249 4.15 3.69 -18.29
N LYS A 250 4.65 4.94 -18.18
CA LYS A 250 5.37 5.45 -17.00
C LYS A 250 4.58 5.44 -15.71
N ALA A 251 3.25 5.55 -15.77
CA ALA A 251 2.38 5.54 -14.60
C ALA A 251 2.55 4.26 -13.77
N HIS A 252 2.86 3.13 -14.43
CA HIS A 252 3.06 1.82 -13.80
C HIS A 252 4.50 1.57 -13.31
N THR A 253 5.39 2.56 -13.39
CA THR A 253 6.76 2.44 -12.86
C THR A 253 6.93 3.02 -11.47
N PHE A 254 5.84 3.44 -10.84
CA PHE A 254 5.85 4.20 -9.58
C PHE A 254 6.09 3.31 -8.35
N SER A 255 5.46 2.15 -8.30
CA SER A 255 5.53 1.24 -7.17
C SER A 255 6.30 -0.04 -7.49
N ALA A 256 6.94 -0.58 -6.46
CA ALA A 256 7.58 -1.88 -6.52
C ALA A 256 7.43 -2.62 -5.18
N GLU A 257 7.53 -3.94 -5.27
CA GLU A 257 7.75 -4.83 -4.14
C GLU A 257 8.96 -5.69 -4.45
N CYS A 258 9.97 -5.64 -3.61
CA CYS A 258 11.09 -6.55 -3.66
C CYS A 258 10.66 -7.93 -3.10
N PRO A 259 10.93 -9.04 -3.84
CA PRO A 259 10.53 -10.38 -3.45
C PRO A 259 10.83 -10.74 -2.00
N PHE A 260 9.96 -11.58 -1.43
CA PHE A 260 10.04 -12.08 -0.06
C PHE A 260 9.94 -11.02 1.04
N GLY A 261 9.49 -9.80 0.73
CA GLY A 261 9.37 -8.74 1.72
C GLY A 261 10.73 -8.28 2.26
N THR A 262 11.78 -8.32 1.43
CA THR A 262 13.13 -7.97 1.88
C THR A 262 13.22 -6.49 2.28
N GLU A 263 13.81 -6.24 3.45
CA GLU A 263 14.21 -4.90 3.89
C GLU A 263 15.73 -4.82 4.11
N ASN A 264 16.48 -5.71 3.46
CA ASN A 264 17.93 -5.70 3.58
C ASN A 264 18.49 -4.33 3.14
N GLU A 265 19.30 -3.70 3.98
CA GLU A 265 19.79 -2.33 3.75
C GLU A 265 20.50 -2.16 2.40
N ARG A 266 21.25 -3.17 1.95
CA ARG A 266 21.89 -3.14 0.63
C ARG A 266 20.84 -3.09 -0.48
N VAL A 267 19.79 -3.91 -0.40
CA VAL A 267 18.72 -3.92 -1.40
C VAL A 267 17.97 -2.59 -1.41
N MET A 268 17.65 -2.07 -0.22
CA MET A 268 16.95 -0.80 -0.06
C MET A 268 17.77 0.37 -0.61
N GLU A 269 19.11 0.34 -0.51
CA GLU A 269 19.98 1.36 -1.08
C GLU A 269 19.79 1.52 -2.60
N TYR A 270 19.57 0.43 -3.33
CA TYR A 270 19.28 0.48 -4.76
C TYR A 270 17.81 0.76 -5.03
N ALA A 271 16.91 0.01 -4.41
CA ALA A 271 15.49 0.06 -4.71
C ALA A 271 14.89 1.45 -4.41
N LEU A 272 15.25 2.09 -3.29
CA LEU A 272 14.72 3.41 -2.91
C LEU A 272 15.17 4.53 -3.84
N LYS A 273 16.27 4.34 -4.59
CA LYS A 273 16.72 5.30 -5.61
C LYS A 273 15.86 5.22 -6.87
N GLU A 274 15.35 4.03 -7.19
CA GLU A 274 14.70 3.74 -8.47
C GLU A 274 13.18 3.79 -8.42
N PHE A 275 12.59 3.53 -7.26
CA PHE A 275 11.15 3.44 -7.07
C PHE A 275 10.67 4.47 -6.04
N PRO A 276 9.76 5.38 -6.42
CA PRO A 276 9.12 6.26 -5.47
C PRO A 276 8.48 5.48 -4.31
N ALA A 277 7.72 4.43 -4.59
CA ALA A 277 6.99 3.68 -3.58
C ALA A 277 7.49 2.22 -3.51
N LEU A 278 8.06 1.83 -2.37
CA LEU A 278 8.37 0.43 -2.08
C LEU A 278 7.44 -0.07 -1.00
N ARG A 279 6.63 -1.09 -1.30
CA ARG A 279 5.75 -1.67 -0.28
C ARG A 279 6.56 -2.33 0.84
N ASN A 280 7.80 -2.78 0.58
CA ASN A 280 8.70 -3.28 1.62
C ASN A 280 8.98 -2.25 2.73
N ARG A 281 9.23 -0.99 2.35
CA ARG A 281 9.65 0.09 3.26
C ARG A 281 9.54 1.45 2.60
N MET A 282 8.84 2.39 3.25
CA MET A 282 8.77 3.80 2.91
C MET A 282 9.24 4.65 4.11
N PRO A 283 10.54 5.01 4.17
CA PRO A 283 11.20 5.56 5.37
C PRO A 283 10.84 7.04 5.66
N GLU A 284 9.56 7.38 5.59
CA GLU A 284 9.04 8.70 5.84
C GLU A 284 8.98 9.00 7.34
N SER A 285 9.40 10.20 7.73
CA SER A 285 9.37 10.63 9.13
C SER A 285 7.95 10.67 9.71
N TYR A 286 6.95 10.88 8.87
CA TYR A 286 5.53 10.99 9.21
C TYR A 286 4.72 9.69 9.03
N LEU A 287 5.35 8.58 8.62
CA LEU A 287 4.68 7.28 8.41
C LEU A 287 5.14 6.23 9.43
N HIS A 288 4.20 5.66 10.19
CA HIS A 288 4.46 4.50 11.03
C HIS A 288 4.15 3.24 10.22
N GLU A 289 5.17 2.41 9.98
CA GLU A 289 5.04 1.19 9.18
C GLU A 289 4.96 -0.02 10.09
N ILE A 290 3.93 -0.84 9.89
CA ILE A 290 3.72 -2.10 10.60
C ILE A 290 3.66 -3.21 9.55
N ASN A 291 4.72 -4.02 9.51
CA ASN A 291 4.83 -5.16 8.60
C ASN A 291 3.79 -6.25 8.88
N ARG A 292 3.66 -7.20 7.95
CA ARG A 292 2.64 -8.26 7.95
C ARG A 292 2.48 -9.03 9.26
N SER A 293 3.56 -9.22 10.01
CA SER A 293 3.58 -9.94 11.30
C SER A 293 3.53 -9.03 12.53
N GLY A 294 3.48 -7.71 12.33
CA GLY A 294 3.49 -6.72 13.41
C GLY A 294 2.12 -6.57 14.07
N ASP A 295 2.16 -6.22 15.35
CA ASP A 295 0.96 -5.90 16.13
C ASP A 295 0.48 -4.49 15.80
N PHE A 296 -0.84 -4.32 15.70
CA PHE A 296 -1.47 -3.04 15.41
C PHE A 296 -2.04 -2.42 16.69
N ASP A 297 -1.61 -1.21 17.02
CA ASP A 297 -2.16 -0.40 18.10
C ASP A 297 -3.01 0.74 17.51
N PRO A 298 -4.36 0.67 17.58
CA PRO A 298 -5.22 1.73 17.07
C PRO A 298 -5.07 3.06 17.84
N THR A 299 -4.41 3.06 19.00
CA THR A 299 -4.20 4.27 19.81
C THR A 299 -2.89 4.99 19.52
N TYR A 300 -2.02 4.41 18.68
CA TYR A 300 -0.76 5.01 18.28
C TYR A 300 -0.97 6.36 17.55
N ASN A 301 -0.26 7.41 17.98
CA ASN A 301 -0.48 8.78 17.50
C ASN A 301 0.80 9.62 17.36
N GLU A 302 1.99 9.00 17.32
CA GLU A 302 3.25 9.75 17.27
C GLU A 302 3.63 10.22 15.86
N LYS A 303 3.14 9.54 14.82
CA LYS A 303 3.33 9.92 13.40
C LYS A 303 2.00 10.36 12.79
N ALA A 304 2.00 10.97 11.60
CA ALA A 304 0.78 11.48 10.97
C ALA A 304 -0.04 10.40 10.24
N TYR A 305 0.59 9.28 9.90
CA TYR A 305 -0.02 8.16 9.21
C TYR A 305 0.46 6.85 9.80
N THR A 306 -0.40 5.83 9.74
CA THR A 306 -0.03 4.44 10.08
C THR A 306 -0.35 3.53 8.90
N GLN A 307 0.68 2.96 8.27
CA GLN A 307 0.52 1.88 7.31
C GLN A 307 0.60 0.54 8.04
N TRP A 308 -0.40 -0.30 7.84
CA TRP A 308 -0.42 -1.65 8.36
C TRP A 308 -0.59 -2.65 7.24
N GLN A 309 0.37 -3.56 7.08
CA GLN A 309 0.26 -4.62 6.09
C GLN A 309 -0.37 -5.86 6.69
N ARG A 310 -1.26 -6.52 5.94
CA ARG A 310 -1.81 -7.83 6.31
C ARG A 310 -1.98 -8.72 5.08
N GLY A 311 -1.33 -9.88 5.11
CA GLY A 311 -1.52 -10.90 4.09
C GLY A 311 -2.33 -12.08 4.63
N PRO A 312 -3.54 -12.36 4.13
CA PRO A 312 -4.25 -13.57 4.50
C PRO A 312 -3.51 -14.81 3.98
N LEU A 313 -3.29 -15.77 4.87
CA LEU A 313 -2.81 -17.11 4.54
C LEU A 313 -3.99 -18.03 4.25
N SER A 314 -3.77 -19.22 3.69
CA SER A 314 -4.82 -20.18 3.31
C SER A 314 -5.81 -20.49 4.44
N LYS A 315 -5.36 -20.37 5.69
CA LYS A 315 -6.16 -20.63 6.90
C LYS A 315 -6.79 -19.38 7.53
N THR A 316 -6.47 -18.19 7.04
CA THR A 316 -7.04 -16.94 7.55
C THR A 316 -8.53 -16.90 7.26
N THR A 317 -9.34 -16.75 8.30
CA THR A 317 -10.80 -16.75 8.17
C THR A 317 -11.33 -15.39 7.72
N LEU A 318 -12.58 -15.35 7.24
CA LEU A 318 -13.25 -14.08 6.96
C LEU A 318 -13.35 -13.19 8.21
N THR A 319 -13.59 -13.78 9.37
CA THR A 319 -13.65 -13.05 10.65
C THR A 319 -12.33 -12.37 10.98
N ASP A 320 -11.20 -13.06 10.77
CA ASP A 320 -9.86 -12.48 11.00
C ASP A 320 -9.65 -11.27 10.10
N LYS A 321 -10.00 -11.39 8.80
CA LYS A 321 -9.88 -10.32 7.81
C LYS A 321 -10.75 -9.11 8.15
N LYS A 322 -12.01 -9.32 8.55
CA LYS A 322 -12.92 -8.23 8.97
C LYS A 322 -12.38 -7.47 10.18
N THR A 323 -11.78 -8.19 11.13
CA THR A 323 -11.15 -7.58 12.32
C THR A 323 -10.07 -6.57 11.94
N TRP A 324 -9.33 -6.76 10.84
CA TRP A 324 -8.31 -5.79 10.41
C TRP A 324 -8.93 -4.46 9.94
N ILE A 325 -10.06 -4.52 9.23
CA ILE A 325 -10.81 -3.32 8.83
C ILE A 325 -11.39 -2.63 10.07
N ASP A 326 -12.06 -3.40 10.93
CA ASP A 326 -12.67 -2.87 12.16
C ASP A 326 -11.65 -2.19 13.08
N GLN A 327 -10.46 -2.78 13.23
CA GLN A 327 -9.37 -2.19 14.01
C GLN A 327 -8.81 -0.94 13.35
N SER A 328 -8.62 -0.97 12.03
CA SER A 328 -8.12 0.18 11.28
C SER A 328 -9.08 1.36 11.41
N LEU A 329 -10.39 1.16 11.26
CA LEU A 329 -11.41 2.19 11.44
C LEU A 329 -11.47 2.80 12.86
N GLN A 330 -10.97 2.07 13.86
CA GLN A 330 -10.85 2.57 15.24
C GLN A 330 -9.54 3.34 15.49
N SER A 331 -8.63 3.39 14.51
CA SER A 331 -7.36 4.08 14.65
C SER A 331 -7.55 5.59 14.77
N VAL A 332 -6.79 6.20 15.68
CA VAL A 332 -6.77 7.66 15.87
C VAL A 332 -5.86 8.37 14.87
N ASN A 333 -5.13 7.63 14.03
CA ASN A 333 -4.00 8.16 13.26
C ASN A 333 -4.00 7.70 11.81
N ASN A 334 -4.86 8.33 11.00
CA ASN A 334 -4.96 8.22 9.53
C ASN A 334 -4.47 6.85 9.01
N PRO A 335 -5.22 5.79 9.30
CA PRO A 335 -4.83 4.42 9.02
C PRO A 335 -4.83 4.16 7.51
N TRP A 336 -3.86 3.36 7.07
CA TRP A 336 -3.78 2.77 5.74
C TRP A 336 -3.55 1.27 5.86
N LEU A 337 -4.54 0.46 5.52
CA LEU A 337 -4.44 -0.99 5.50
C LEU A 337 -4.00 -1.47 4.12
N VAL A 338 -2.86 -2.13 4.04
CA VAL A 338 -2.33 -2.73 2.80
C VAL A 338 -2.53 -4.24 2.87
N LEU A 339 -3.46 -4.74 2.07
CA LEU A 339 -3.76 -6.17 1.99
C LEU A 339 -2.82 -6.84 0.98
N VAL A 340 -2.23 -7.98 1.35
CA VAL A 340 -1.21 -8.67 0.53
C VAL A 340 -1.65 -10.09 0.20
N TYR A 341 -2.11 -10.31 -1.02
CA TYR A 341 -2.50 -11.61 -1.56
C TYR A 341 -1.40 -12.19 -2.45
N HIS A 342 -1.32 -13.52 -2.53
CA HIS A 342 -0.45 -14.21 -3.49
C HIS A 342 -1.33 -15.14 -4.32
N GLY A 343 -1.61 -16.35 -3.83
CA GLY A 343 -2.39 -17.32 -4.58
C GLY A 343 -3.91 -17.11 -4.54
N ILE A 344 -4.58 -17.55 -5.61
CA ILE A 344 -6.05 -17.59 -5.72
C ILE A 344 -6.49 -18.93 -6.32
N ASP A 345 -7.48 -19.57 -5.69
CA ASP A 345 -8.08 -20.83 -6.13
C ASP A 345 -7.05 -21.94 -6.43
N GLY A 346 -6.12 -22.17 -5.51
CA GLY A 346 -5.13 -23.25 -5.59
C GLY A 346 -3.91 -22.96 -6.47
N ILE A 347 -3.82 -21.79 -7.09
CA ILE A 347 -2.64 -21.35 -7.86
C ILE A 347 -1.91 -20.28 -7.05
N GLY A 348 -0.58 -20.42 -6.89
CA GLY A 348 0.28 -19.49 -6.14
C GLY A 348 0.43 -19.83 -4.64
N TRP A 349 1.25 -19.07 -3.93
CA TRP A 349 1.53 -19.29 -2.51
C TRP A 349 0.32 -18.96 -1.62
N GLU A 350 0.06 -19.79 -0.61
CA GLU A 350 -1.01 -19.60 0.38
C GLU A 350 -2.38 -19.16 -0.20
N PRO A 351 -2.95 -19.91 -1.15
CA PRO A 351 -4.04 -19.42 -1.97
C PRO A 351 -5.34 -19.22 -1.17
N GLN A 352 -6.00 -18.09 -1.42
CA GLN A 352 -7.37 -17.82 -0.96
C GLN A 352 -8.38 -18.31 -2.01
N SER A 353 -9.58 -18.71 -1.59
CA SER A 353 -10.66 -18.98 -2.55
C SER A 353 -11.29 -17.68 -3.08
N SER A 354 -11.77 -17.70 -4.31
CA SER A 354 -12.54 -16.61 -4.94
C SER A 354 -13.75 -16.19 -4.09
N ASP A 355 -14.44 -17.15 -3.47
CA ASP A 355 -15.59 -16.88 -2.60
C ASP A 355 -15.16 -16.14 -1.33
N SER A 356 -14.01 -16.50 -0.77
CA SER A 356 -13.46 -15.90 0.45
C SER A 356 -12.98 -14.46 0.20
N ILE A 357 -12.37 -14.18 -0.96
CA ILE A 357 -11.98 -12.81 -1.31
C ILE A 357 -13.22 -11.97 -1.65
N LYS A 358 -14.18 -12.52 -2.40
CA LYS A 358 -15.42 -11.82 -2.76
C LYS A 358 -16.20 -11.39 -1.51
N ALA A 359 -16.45 -12.31 -0.59
CA ALA A 359 -17.17 -11.99 0.65
C ALA A 359 -16.45 -10.96 1.54
N TYR A 360 -15.13 -10.86 1.42
CA TYR A 360 -14.37 -9.83 2.14
C TYR A 360 -14.43 -8.47 1.44
N PHE A 361 -14.33 -8.44 0.11
CA PHE A 361 -14.42 -7.21 -0.66
C PHE A 361 -15.83 -6.63 -0.65
N GLU A 362 -16.88 -7.47 -0.68
CA GLU A 362 -18.26 -7.03 -0.46
C GLU A 362 -18.41 -6.34 0.91
N TYR A 363 -17.78 -6.88 1.95
CA TYR A 363 -17.80 -6.24 3.26
C TYR A 363 -17.05 -4.89 3.30
N ILE A 364 -15.94 -4.75 2.56
CA ILE A 364 -15.25 -3.46 2.41
C ILE A 364 -16.14 -2.47 1.62
N HIS A 365 -16.81 -2.96 0.57
CA HIS A 365 -17.72 -2.17 -0.27
C HIS A 365 -18.89 -1.61 0.56
N ASP A 366 -19.47 -2.41 1.46
CA ASP A 366 -20.56 -1.98 2.35
C ASP A 366 -20.15 -0.84 3.32
N LEU A 367 -18.85 -0.54 3.42
CA LEU A 367 -18.25 0.51 4.24
C LEU A 367 -17.69 1.67 3.40
N ASP A 368 -18.11 1.80 2.14
CA ASP A 368 -17.67 2.82 1.17
C ASP A 368 -17.71 4.27 1.68
N LYS A 369 -18.62 4.60 2.60
CA LYS A 369 -18.71 5.93 3.22
C LYS A 369 -17.49 6.27 4.07
N ASP A 370 -16.87 5.27 4.68
CA ASP A 370 -15.74 5.44 5.60
C ASP A 370 -14.40 5.01 5.00
N ILE A 371 -14.41 4.20 3.93
CA ILE A 371 -13.22 3.60 3.34
C ILE A 371 -12.98 4.13 1.92
N TRP A 372 -11.74 4.54 1.67
CA TRP A 372 -11.20 4.73 0.32
C TRP A 372 -10.45 3.46 -0.09
N VAL A 373 -10.91 2.77 -1.15
CA VAL A 373 -10.13 1.71 -1.79
C VAL A 373 -9.34 2.33 -2.94
N GLY A 374 -8.02 2.38 -2.80
CA GLY A 374 -7.11 2.94 -3.81
C GLY A 374 -5.94 2.01 -4.07
N THR A 375 -5.38 2.07 -5.27
CA THR A 375 -4.13 1.36 -5.57
C THR A 375 -3.02 1.83 -4.62
N PHE A 376 -2.00 1.00 -4.43
CA PHE A 376 -0.86 1.34 -3.58
C PHE A 376 -0.20 2.64 -4.04
N GLY A 377 -0.01 2.81 -5.36
CA GLY A 377 0.50 4.03 -5.96
C GLY A 377 -0.36 5.26 -5.65
N GLU A 378 -1.68 5.19 -5.82
CA GLU A 378 -2.59 6.33 -5.54
C GLU A 378 -2.55 6.75 -4.08
N VAL A 379 -2.60 5.80 -3.14
CA VAL A 379 -2.56 6.11 -1.70
C VAL A 379 -1.21 6.71 -1.31
N THR A 380 -0.09 6.18 -1.84
CA THR A 380 1.23 6.79 -1.62
C THR A 380 1.32 8.20 -2.20
N LYS A 381 0.84 8.41 -3.44
CA LYS A 381 0.83 9.73 -4.09
C LYS A 381 0.04 10.73 -3.26
N TYR A 382 -1.21 10.42 -2.90
CA TYR A 382 -2.05 11.29 -2.08
C TYR A 382 -1.36 11.67 -0.77
N MET A 383 -0.86 10.68 -0.03
CA MET A 383 -0.19 10.89 1.26
C MET A 383 1.00 11.85 1.10
N ARG A 384 1.89 11.59 0.14
CA ARG A 384 3.09 12.41 -0.07
C ARG A 384 2.75 13.80 -0.61
N GLU A 385 1.83 13.89 -1.58
CA GLU A 385 1.36 15.16 -2.13
C GLU A 385 0.77 16.04 -1.04
N LYS A 386 -0.06 15.48 -0.15
CA LYS A 386 -0.56 16.21 1.01
C LYS A 386 0.57 16.70 1.90
N MET A 387 1.52 15.82 2.25
CA MET A 387 2.63 16.19 3.15
C MET A 387 3.57 17.24 2.54
N ALA A 388 3.70 17.28 1.22
CA ALA A 388 4.49 18.28 0.49
C ALA A 388 3.69 19.53 0.08
N SER A 389 2.35 19.48 0.19
CA SER A 389 1.47 20.53 -0.34
C SER A 389 1.66 21.88 0.36
N LYS A 390 1.58 22.94 -0.43
CA LYS A 390 1.43 24.32 0.03
C LYS A 390 0.11 24.86 -0.50
N VAL A 391 -0.77 25.26 0.40
CA VAL A 391 -2.07 25.83 0.09
C VAL A 391 -2.02 27.35 0.30
N THR A 392 -2.32 28.11 -0.74
CA THR A 392 -2.47 29.57 -0.66
C THR A 392 -3.92 29.93 -0.96
N VAL A 393 -4.55 30.67 -0.06
CA VAL A 393 -5.94 31.13 -0.22
C VAL A 393 -5.98 32.64 -0.39
N THR A 394 -6.73 33.10 -1.38
CA THR A 394 -7.03 34.52 -1.61
C THR A 394 -8.54 34.73 -1.54
N PRO A 395 -9.08 35.23 -0.42
CA PRO A 395 -10.50 35.55 -0.31
C PRO A 395 -10.83 36.79 -1.14
N GLY A 396 -11.90 36.70 -1.93
CA GLY A 396 -12.55 37.82 -2.62
C GLY A 396 -13.86 38.20 -1.93
N GLN A 397 -14.59 39.17 -2.52
CA GLN A 397 -15.87 39.60 -1.98
C GLN A 397 -16.97 38.55 -2.17
N ASP A 398 -17.04 37.94 -3.36
CA ASP A 398 -18.06 36.94 -3.75
C ASP A 398 -17.44 35.60 -4.20
N ASN A 399 -16.14 35.42 -3.98
CA ASN A 399 -15.42 34.20 -4.34
C ASN A 399 -14.23 33.93 -3.41
N ILE A 400 -13.75 32.70 -3.42
CA ILE A 400 -12.53 32.27 -2.75
C ILE A 400 -11.64 31.61 -3.80
N GLN A 401 -10.39 32.05 -3.91
CA GLN A 401 -9.41 31.42 -4.78
C GLN A 401 -8.43 30.58 -3.97
N VAL A 402 -8.21 29.34 -4.38
CA VAL A 402 -7.27 28.40 -3.73
C VAL A 402 -6.23 27.94 -4.74
N GLU A 403 -4.96 28.00 -4.35
CA GLU A 403 -3.82 27.54 -5.14
C GLU A 403 -3.08 26.44 -4.36
N LEU A 404 -2.86 25.29 -4.99
CA LEU A 404 -2.11 24.18 -4.42
C LEU A 404 -0.83 23.91 -5.22
N THR A 405 0.30 23.76 -4.52
CA THR A 405 1.59 23.45 -5.14
C THR A 405 2.40 22.42 -4.35
N HIS A 406 3.31 21.70 -5.01
CA HIS A 406 4.33 20.82 -4.41
C HIS A 406 5.57 20.72 -5.33
N ASP A 407 6.65 20.09 -4.85
CA ASP A 407 7.93 19.95 -5.57
C ASP A 407 8.33 18.49 -5.89
N LEU A 408 7.48 17.51 -5.58
CA LEU A 408 7.73 16.06 -5.75
C LEU A 408 7.95 15.55 -7.20
N GLY A 409 7.63 16.35 -8.23
CA GLY A 409 7.78 15.98 -9.65
C GLY A 409 6.51 15.41 -10.30
N PRO A 410 6.55 15.07 -11.61
CA PRO A 410 5.36 14.89 -12.44
C PRO A 410 4.64 13.55 -12.30
N LEU A 411 5.22 12.58 -11.58
CA LEU A 411 4.54 11.32 -11.27
C LEU A 411 3.55 11.47 -10.09
N TYR A 412 3.58 12.61 -9.41
CA TYR A 412 2.64 12.99 -8.38
C TYR A 412 1.59 13.89 -9.02
N ASP A 413 0.48 13.24 -9.37
CA ASP A 413 -0.59 13.76 -10.21
C ASP A 413 -1.97 13.35 -9.68
N PHE A 414 -2.08 13.03 -8.39
CA PHE A 414 -3.33 12.57 -7.79
C PHE A 414 -4.07 13.75 -7.10
N PRO A 415 -5.39 13.91 -7.31
CA PRO A 415 -6.10 15.04 -6.72
C PRO A 415 -6.20 14.91 -5.20
N LEU A 416 -5.97 16.02 -4.51
CA LEU A 416 -6.15 16.12 -3.06
C LEU A 416 -7.56 16.55 -2.72
N THR A 417 -8.06 16.07 -1.57
CA THR A 417 -9.36 16.47 -1.06
C THR A 417 -9.20 17.65 -0.12
N LEU A 418 -9.86 18.77 -0.45
CA LEU A 418 -9.84 19.98 0.34
C LEU A 418 -11.17 20.19 1.05
N LYS A 419 -11.09 20.75 2.25
CA LYS A 419 -12.20 21.36 2.95
C LYS A 419 -11.98 22.86 3.03
N THR A 420 -12.90 23.64 2.47
CA THR A 420 -12.86 25.10 2.52
C THR A 420 -14.11 25.63 3.19
N TYR A 421 -13.93 26.46 4.22
CA TYR A 421 -15.02 27.19 4.85
C TYR A 421 -15.49 28.35 3.94
N VAL A 422 -16.80 28.43 3.74
CA VAL A 422 -17.48 29.39 2.86
C VAL A 422 -18.45 30.25 3.68
N SER A 423 -18.98 31.29 3.05
CA SER A 423 -19.95 32.16 3.72
C SER A 423 -21.26 31.41 4.03
N GLU A 424 -21.91 31.75 5.15
CA GLU A 424 -23.12 31.04 5.61
C GLU A 424 -24.37 31.31 4.76
N ASP A 425 -24.37 32.39 3.99
CA ASP A 425 -25.42 32.76 3.05
C ASP A 425 -25.31 31.99 1.72
N TRP A 426 -24.25 31.20 1.53
CA TRP A 426 -24.11 30.33 0.37
C TRP A 426 -24.83 29.01 0.66
N GLU A 427 -25.83 28.68 -0.16
CA GLU A 427 -26.53 27.38 -0.09
C GLU A 427 -25.93 26.37 -1.07
N LYS A 428 -25.52 26.86 -2.25
CA LYS A 428 -24.84 26.10 -3.28
C LYS A 428 -23.61 26.85 -3.74
N THR A 429 -22.57 26.09 -4.04
CA THR A 429 -21.31 26.64 -4.53
C THR A 429 -20.97 26.04 -5.88
N GLN A 430 -20.32 26.85 -6.71
CA GLN A 430 -19.62 26.38 -7.89
C GLN A 430 -18.12 26.33 -7.57
N VAL A 431 -17.51 25.18 -7.77
CA VAL A 431 -16.05 24.99 -7.70
C VAL A 431 -15.53 24.76 -9.11
N LYS A 432 -14.56 25.58 -9.53
CA LYS A 432 -13.96 25.50 -10.85
C LYS A 432 -12.45 25.35 -10.76
N GLN A 433 -11.89 24.39 -11.48
CA GLN A 433 -10.44 24.27 -11.71
C GLN A 433 -10.19 23.99 -13.20
N GLY A 434 -9.55 24.93 -13.90
CA GLY A 434 -9.41 24.83 -15.35
C GLY A 434 -10.76 24.77 -16.06
N ASN A 435 -11.03 23.66 -16.77
CA ASN A 435 -12.31 23.40 -17.44
C ASN A 435 -13.30 22.61 -16.58
N ASP A 436 -12.86 22.05 -15.46
CA ASP A 436 -13.71 21.26 -14.59
C ASP A 436 -14.54 22.18 -13.70
N VAL A 437 -15.85 21.93 -13.67
CA VAL A 437 -16.81 22.70 -12.89
C VAL A 437 -17.69 21.72 -12.10
N GLN A 438 -17.78 21.93 -10.80
CA GLN A 438 -18.57 21.12 -9.87
C GLN A 438 -19.56 22.02 -9.13
N GLU A 439 -20.79 21.55 -8.97
CA GLU A 439 -21.76 22.18 -8.07
C GLU A 439 -21.83 21.39 -6.77
N LEU A 440 -21.61 22.06 -5.64
CA LEU A 440 -21.54 21.42 -4.33
C LEU A 440 -22.50 22.10 -3.35
N ASN A 441 -23.18 21.28 -2.57
CA ASN A 441 -24.01 21.75 -1.46
C ASN A 441 -23.12 22.15 -0.29
N VAL A 442 -23.52 23.20 0.42
CA VAL A 442 -22.84 23.63 1.63
C VAL A 442 -23.24 22.75 2.82
N ILE A 443 -22.24 22.31 3.58
CA ILE A 443 -22.38 21.49 4.79
C ILE A 443 -22.01 22.37 5.99
N LYS A 444 -22.45 22.00 7.20
CA LYS A 444 -22.13 22.74 8.44
C LYS A 444 -21.45 21.84 9.46
N ASP A 445 -20.50 22.40 10.20
CA ASP A 445 -19.95 21.84 11.44
C ASP A 445 -19.88 22.92 12.53
N GLU A 446 -19.21 22.61 13.63
CA GLU A 446 -19.03 23.52 14.77
C GLU A 446 -18.21 24.79 14.47
N ASN A 447 -17.48 24.82 13.36
CA ASN A 447 -16.62 25.94 12.94
C ASN A 447 -17.22 26.77 11.79
N GLY A 448 -18.38 26.36 11.24
CA GLY A 448 -19.13 27.12 10.26
C GLY A 448 -19.56 26.32 9.03
N SER A 449 -19.91 27.05 7.98
CA SER A 449 -20.34 26.49 6.68
C SER A 449 -19.12 26.15 5.81
N TYR A 450 -19.09 24.97 5.19
CA TYR A 450 -17.96 24.51 4.38
C TYR A 450 -18.39 23.62 3.21
N ILE A 451 -17.45 23.41 2.29
CA ILE A 451 -17.56 22.44 1.20
C ILE A 451 -16.34 21.51 1.19
N ILE A 452 -16.52 20.32 0.62
CA ILE A 452 -15.45 19.36 0.36
C ILE A 452 -15.37 19.13 -1.15
N TYR A 453 -14.18 19.29 -1.72
CA TYR A 453 -13.95 19.16 -3.17
C TYR A 453 -12.57 18.58 -3.45
N GLN A 454 -12.36 18.14 -4.69
CA GLN A 454 -11.07 17.63 -5.18
C GLN A 454 -10.35 18.72 -5.96
N ALA A 455 -9.04 18.82 -5.83
CA ALA A 455 -8.22 19.68 -6.67
C ALA A 455 -6.86 19.07 -6.97
N PHE A 456 -6.41 19.27 -8.20
CA PHE A 456 -5.05 18.95 -8.62
C PHE A 456 -4.07 20.04 -8.15
N LEU A 457 -2.85 19.62 -7.85
CA LEU A 457 -1.76 20.51 -7.50
C LEU A 457 -0.96 20.92 -8.74
N ASN A 458 -0.26 22.05 -8.66
CA ASN A 458 0.60 22.55 -9.74
C ASN A 458 -0.15 22.81 -11.07
N THR A 459 -1.48 22.98 -11.02
CA THR A 459 -2.35 23.31 -12.15
C THR A 459 -3.04 24.67 -11.96
N ASP A 460 -4.13 24.92 -12.69
CA ASP A 460 -4.96 26.12 -12.50
C ASP A 460 -5.43 26.27 -11.04
N LYS A 461 -5.59 27.52 -10.63
CA LYS A 461 -6.16 27.87 -9.32
C LYS A 461 -7.62 27.45 -9.27
N VAL A 462 -8.05 26.96 -8.12
CA VAL A 462 -9.45 26.66 -7.84
C VAL A 462 -10.18 27.98 -7.55
N LEU A 463 -11.34 28.17 -8.18
CA LEU A 463 -12.26 29.26 -7.91
C LEU A 463 -13.54 28.70 -7.29
N ILE A 464 -13.89 29.18 -6.10
CA ILE A 464 -15.12 28.83 -5.38
C ILE A 464 -16.01 30.07 -5.36
N SER A 465 -17.25 29.98 -5.82
CA SER A 465 -18.20 31.08 -5.80
C SER A 465 -19.60 30.60 -5.41
N ASN A 466 -20.45 31.52 -4.94
CA ASN A 466 -21.87 31.26 -4.77
C ASN A 466 -22.52 30.95 -6.14
N ASN A 467 -23.45 30.00 -6.19
CA ASN A 467 -24.18 29.62 -7.40
C ASN A 467 -25.63 30.13 -7.37
#